data_AF-A0A920WR07-F1
#
_entry.id   AF-A0A920WR07-F1
#
_cell.length_a   1.000
_cell.length_b   1.000
_cell.length_c   1.000
_cell.angle_alpha   90.00
_cell.angle_beta   90.00
_cell.angle_gamma   90.00
#
_symmetry.space_group_name_H-M   'P 1'
#
loop_
_entity.id
_entity.type
_entity.pdbx_description
1 polymer ?
#
loop_
_entity_poly.entity_id
_entity_poly.type
_entity_poly.pdbx_seq_one_letter_code
_entity_poly.pdbx_strand_id
1 'polypeptide(L)'
;MARSKLSTLASPVTGKSYEPMTPKHFSFNSPYGACPACSGLGQRPVFDEELMVSDPDRSLEQGVILPWTKGGARMVSHYNGFSRRWWCITG
;
A
#
# COMPACT_ATOMS: atom_id res chain seq x y z
N MET A 1 -33.11 -29.61 -24.80
CA MET A 1 -33.00 -28.32 -24.10
C MET A 1 -33.45 -28.52 -22.66
N ALA A 2 -32.52 -28.59 -21.71
CA ALA A 2 -32.85 -28.50 -20.29
C ALA A 2 -31.70 -27.77 -19.60
N ARG A 3 -31.85 -26.45 -19.42
CA ARG A 3 -30.99 -25.71 -18.48
C ARG A 3 -31.43 -26.16 -17.10
N SER A 4 -30.77 -27.17 -16.55
CA SER A 4 -30.91 -27.53 -15.14
C SER A 4 -30.65 -26.27 -14.32
N LYS A 5 -31.66 -25.83 -13.56
CA LYS A 5 -31.53 -24.78 -12.54
C LYS A 5 -30.23 -25.04 -11.76
N LEU A 6 -29.24 -24.16 -11.90
CA LEU A 6 -28.11 -24.16 -10.99
C LEU A 6 -28.71 -23.89 -9.61
N SER A 7 -28.72 -24.91 -8.76
CA SER A 7 -29.05 -24.75 -7.34
C SER A 7 -28.19 -23.61 -6.79
N THR A 8 -28.85 -22.59 -6.22
CA THR A 8 -28.19 -21.49 -5.53
C THR A 8 -27.09 -22.05 -4.64
N LEU A 9 -25.84 -21.64 -4.87
CA LEU A 9 -24.72 -22.01 -4.01
C LEU A 9 -25.03 -21.41 -2.64
N ALA A 10 -25.22 -22.24 -1.62
CA ALA A 10 -25.56 -21.79 -0.29
C ALA A 10 -24.76 -22.56 0.76
N SER A 11 -24.30 -21.85 1.79
CA SER A 11 -23.62 -22.46 2.93
C SER A 11 -24.66 -23.14 3.84
N PRO A 12 -24.57 -24.46 4.11
CA PRO A 12 -25.52 -25.16 4.96
C PRO A 12 -25.40 -24.77 6.44
N VAL A 13 -24.28 -24.19 6.85
CA VAL A 13 -24.00 -23.79 8.24
C VAL A 13 -24.46 -22.36 8.50
N THR A 14 -24.27 -21.46 7.54
CA THR A 14 -24.54 -20.02 7.72
C THR A 14 -25.78 -19.52 7.00
N GLY A 15 -26.36 -20.34 6.11
CA GLY A 15 -27.50 -19.95 5.27
C GLY A 15 -27.17 -18.92 4.19
N LYS A 16 -25.91 -18.48 4.06
CA LYS A 16 -25.50 -17.49 3.06
C LYS A 16 -25.61 -18.08 1.65
N SER A 17 -26.36 -17.41 0.78
CA SER A 17 -26.40 -17.68 -0.66
C SER A 17 -25.35 -16.87 -1.40
N TYR A 18 -24.75 -17.47 -2.43
CA TYR A 18 -23.75 -16.85 -3.29
C TYR A 18 -24.31 -16.67 -4.70
N GLU A 19 -23.90 -15.59 -5.34
CA GLU A 19 -24.18 -15.33 -6.77
C GLU A 19 -23.55 -16.41 -7.65
N PRO A 20 -24.11 -16.68 -8.84
CA PRO A 20 -23.50 -17.61 -9.79
C PRO A 20 -22.08 -17.19 -10.16
N MET A 21 -21.14 -18.12 -9.97
CA MET A 21 -19.74 -17.88 -10.31
C MET A 21 -19.59 -17.73 -11.82
N THR A 22 -19.08 -16.56 -12.24
CA THR A 22 -18.66 -16.27 -13.62
C THR A 22 -17.14 -16.23 -13.74
N PRO A 23 -16.56 -16.42 -14.94
CA PRO A 23 -15.11 -16.32 -15.15
C PRO A 23 -14.48 -14.99 -14.68
N LYS A 24 -15.26 -13.90 -14.63
CA LYS A 24 -14.79 -12.58 -14.18
C LYS A 24 -14.37 -12.56 -12.72
N HIS A 25 -14.96 -13.40 -11.87
CA HIS A 25 -14.57 -13.53 -10.47
C HIS A 25 -13.16 -14.10 -10.29
N PHE A 26 -12.62 -14.76 -11.32
CA PHE A 26 -11.26 -15.31 -11.32
C PHE A 26 -10.28 -14.46 -12.13
N SER A 27 -10.71 -13.29 -12.62
CA SER A 27 -9.86 -12.37 -13.38
C SER A 27 -9.36 -11.26 -12.47
N PHE A 28 -8.05 -11.18 -12.28
CA PHE A 28 -7.41 -10.08 -11.56
C PHE A 28 -7.55 -8.73 -12.30
N ASN A 29 -7.88 -8.75 -13.59
CA ASN A 29 -8.17 -7.56 -14.40
C ASN A 29 -9.64 -7.11 -14.30
N SER A 30 -10.47 -7.81 -13.52
CA SER A 30 -11.86 -7.43 -13.29
C SER A 30 -12.03 -6.95 -11.85
N PRO A 31 -12.78 -5.85 -11.59
CA PRO A 31 -13.06 -5.41 -10.23
C PRO A 31 -13.76 -6.49 -9.38
N TYR A 32 -14.46 -7.44 -10.02
CA TYR A 32 -15.13 -8.56 -9.34
C TYR A 32 -14.17 -9.66 -8.86
N GLY A 33 -12.99 -9.79 -9.48
CA GLY A 33 -11.97 -10.79 -9.14
C GLY A 33 -10.68 -10.21 -8.58
N ALA A 34 -10.48 -8.91 -8.70
CA ALA A 34 -9.31 -8.21 -8.20
C ALA A 34 -9.30 -8.15 -6.67
N CYS A 35 -8.14 -8.44 -6.06
CA CYS A 35 -7.95 -8.24 -4.63
C CYS A 35 -8.13 -6.73 -4.31
N PRO A 36 -9.00 -6.36 -3.35
CA PRO A 36 -9.28 -4.94 -3.04
C PRO A 36 -8.09 -4.21 -2.44
N ALA A 37 -7.11 -4.92 -1.86
CA ALA A 37 -5.94 -4.32 -1.22
C ALA A 37 -4.84 -3.93 -2.22
N CYS A 38 -4.77 -4.59 -3.37
CA CYS A 38 -3.73 -4.36 -4.39
C CYS A 38 -4.31 -4.14 -5.79
N SER A 39 -5.63 -4.05 -5.92
CA SER A 39 -6.35 -3.90 -7.19
C SER A 39 -5.96 -4.93 -8.26
N GLY A 40 -5.64 -6.15 -7.83
CA GLY A 40 -5.24 -7.24 -8.73
C GLY A 40 -3.77 -7.21 -9.18
N LEU A 41 -2.95 -6.27 -8.69
CA LEU A 41 -1.52 -6.18 -9.05
C LEU A 41 -0.65 -7.25 -8.38
N GLY A 42 -1.12 -7.84 -7.26
CA GLY A 42 -0.35 -8.84 -6.50
C GLY A 42 0.77 -8.27 -5.63
N GLN A 43 1.01 -6.96 -5.68
CA GLN A 43 2.03 -6.25 -4.90
C GLN A 43 1.52 -4.89 -4.45
N ARG A 44 2.15 -4.33 -3.40
CA ARG A 44 1.88 -2.99 -2.91
C ARG A 44 3.20 -2.23 -2.78
N PRO A 45 3.28 -0.96 -3.22
CA PRO A 45 4.45 -0.16 -2.96
C PRO A 45 4.56 0.07 -1.45
N VAL A 46 5.75 -0.18 -0.93
CA VAL A 46 6.11 0.07 0.47
C VAL A 46 7.39 0.90 0.49
N PHE A 47 7.58 1.66 1.56
CA PHE A 47 8.83 2.38 1.76
C PHE A 47 9.90 1.40 2.23
N ASP A 48 11.07 1.47 1.61
CA ASP A 48 12.25 0.71 2.00
C ASP A 48 13.20 1.65 2.73
N GLU A 49 13.55 1.31 3.97
CA GLU A 49 14.38 2.13 4.85
C GLU A 49 15.79 2.32 4.28
N GLU A 50 16.35 1.29 3.62
CA GLU A 50 17.68 1.34 3.01
C GLU A 50 17.71 2.27 1.80
N LEU A 51 16.56 2.47 1.14
CA LEU A 51 16.43 3.44 0.03
C LEU A 51 16.11 4.85 0.52
N MET A 52 15.66 5.01 1.77
CA MET A 52 15.35 6.32 2.36
C MET A 52 16.55 6.95 3.07
N VAL A 53 17.43 6.14 3.66
CA VAL A 53 18.59 6.57 4.44
C VAL A 53 19.84 6.41 3.59
N SER A 54 20.54 7.52 3.32
CA SER A 54 21.71 7.50 2.42
C SER A 54 22.98 6.91 3.05
N ASP A 55 23.29 7.32 4.28
CA ASP A 55 24.52 6.98 4.98
C ASP A 55 24.20 6.98 6.49
N PRO A 56 24.08 5.80 7.13
CA PRO A 56 23.64 5.69 8.53
C PRO A 56 24.51 6.45 9.53
N ASP A 57 25.77 6.74 9.17
CA ASP A 57 26.71 7.45 10.03
C ASP A 57 26.53 8.98 9.94
N ARG A 58 25.71 9.48 9.00
CA ARG A 58 25.38 10.90 8.91
C ARG A 58 24.28 11.29 9.88
N SER A 59 24.45 12.47 10.45
CA SER A 59 23.43 13.09 11.30
C SER A 59 22.20 13.54 10.51
N LEU A 60 21.09 13.77 11.24
CA LEU A 60 19.86 14.33 10.67
C LEU A 60 20.06 15.72 10.06
N GLU A 61 20.98 16.55 10.60
CA GLU A 61 21.29 17.88 10.05
C GLU A 61 22.03 17.80 8.71
N GLN A 62 22.82 16.74 8.51
CA GLN A 62 23.53 16.48 7.26
C GLN A 62 22.62 15.93 6.15
N GLY A 63 21.31 15.83 6.41
CA GLY A 63 20.33 15.44 5.40
C GLY A 63 20.34 13.94 5.10
N VAL A 64 20.56 13.10 6.13
CA VAL A 64 20.63 11.65 5.98
C VAL A 64 19.34 11.02 5.39
N ILE A 65 18.17 11.61 5.70
CA ILE A 65 16.85 11.20 5.19
C ILE A 65 16.62 11.83 3.80
N LEU A 66 16.79 11.03 2.75
CA LEU A 66 16.77 11.48 1.35
C LEU A 66 15.45 12.14 0.92
N PRO A 67 14.26 11.63 1.29
CA PRO A 67 13.00 12.27 0.88
C PRO A 67 12.83 13.70 1.41
N TRP A 68 13.50 14.05 2.51
CA TRP A 68 13.37 15.37 3.13
C TRP A 68 14.22 16.43 2.43
N THR A 69 15.27 16.02 1.69
CA THR A 69 16.20 16.92 1.00
C THR A 69 15.82 17.17 -0.45
N LYS A 70 15.05 16.27 -1.07
CA LYS A 70 14.73 16.29 -2.52
C LYS A 70 13.35 16.87 -2.87
N GLY A 71 12.68 17.52 -1.92
CA GLY A 71 11.36 18.12 -2.11
C GLY A 71 11.38 19.57 -2.61
N GLY A 72 10.20 20.19 -2.73
CA GLY A 72 10.10 21.63 -2.99
C GLY A 72 10.67 22.48 -1.84
N ALA A 73 11.10 23.70 -2.12
CA ALA A 73 11.79 24.57 -1.15
C ALA A 73 11.07 24.71 0.21
N ARG A 74 9.73 24.79 0.19
CA ARG A 74 8.91 24.83 1.41
C ARG A 74 9.03 23.55 2.25
N MET A 75 9.03 22.39 1.60
CA MET A 75 9.18 21.09 2.24
C MET A 75 10.57 20.95 2.84
N VAL A 76 11.60 21.26 2.06
CA VAL A 76 12.99 21.20 2.51
C VAL A 76 13.23 22.13 3.70
N SER A 77 12.70 23.36 3.65
CA SER A 77 12.78 24.30 4.77
C SER A 77 12.08 23.79 6.05
N HIS A 78 10.89 23.18 5.90
CA HIS A 78 10.17 22.59 7.03
C HIS A 78 10.99 21.49 7.73
N TYR A 79 11.53 20.54 6.96
CA TYR A 79 12.30 19.42 7.51
C TYR A 79 13.67 19.86 8.04
N ASN A 80 14.34 20.82 7.40
CA ASN A 80 15.59 21.39 7.94
C ASN A 80 15.36 22.05 9.31
N GLY A 81 14.25 22.78 9.48
CA GLY A 81 13.87 23.35 10.77
C GLY A 81 13.53 22.29 11.82
N PHE A 82 12.93 21.17 11.40
CA PHE A 82 12.68 20.02 12.27
C PHE A 82 13.98 19.37 12.72
N SER A 83 14.90 19.03 11.80
CA SER A 83 16.19 18.41 12.12
C SER A 83 17.01 19.24 13.10
N ARG A 84 17.08 20.56 12.91
CA ARG A 84 17.79 21.49 13.81
C ARG A 84 17.21 21.53 15.21
N ARG A 85 15.87 21.57 15.33
CA ARG A 85 15.20 21.56 16.64
C ARG A 85 15.42 20.24 17.37
N TRP A 86 15.38 19.13 16.65
CA TRP A 86 15.59 17.81 17.21
C TRP A 86 17.01 17.64 17.76
N TRP A 87 18.01 18.09 16.99
CA TRP A 87 19.41 18.05 17.43
C TRP A 87 19.65 18.84 18.73
N CYS A 88 19.09 20.04 18.87
CA CYS A 88 19.20 20.84 20.10
C CYS A 88 18.62 20.16 21.36
N ILE A 89 17.80 19.12 21.22
CA ILE A 89 17.19 18.40 22.35
C ILE A 89 18.03 17.18 22.75
N THR A 90 18.78 16.59 21.81
CA THR A 90 19.48 15.30 22.00
C THR A 90 21.01 15.42 22.02
N GLY A 91 21.57 16.58 21.68
CA GLY A 91 23.00 16.90 21.80
C GLY A 91 23.27 17.86 22.94
#